data_AF-A0A1Q3T3G3-F1
#
_entry.id   AF-A0A1Q3T3G3-F1
#
_cell.length_a   1.000
_cell.length_b   1.000
_cell.length_c   1.000
_cell.angle_alpha   90.00
_cell.angle_beta   90.00
_cell.angle_gamma   90.00
#
_symmetry.space_group_name_H-M   'P 1'
#
loop_
_entity.id
_entity.type
_entity.pdbx_description
1 polymer ?
#
loop_
_entity_poly.entity_id
_entity_poly.type
_entity_poly.pdbx_seq_one_letter_code
_entity_poly.pdbx_strand_id
1 'polypeptide(L)' 'MLCDDEIRAIIIENSLNAYTGLCPCPYSIHWDGQKCGRRSAYIHPKNYHQIPICYPDYISDEMVQSFRDLHHLS' A
#
# COMPACT_ATOMS: atom_id res chain seq x y z
N MET A 1 11.51 -4.81 -18.54
CA MET A 1 12.12 -4.22 -17.34
C MET A 1 11.08 -3.29 -16.74
N LEU A 2 10.75 -3.45 -15.46
CA LEU A 2 9.78 -2.55 -14.81
C LEU A 2 10.45 -1.23 -14.47
N CYS A 3 9.75 -0.12 -14.71
CA CYS A 3 10.16 1.20 -14.20
C CYS A 3 9.88 1.31 -12.70
N ASP A 4 10.43 2.33 -12.05
CA ASP A 4 10.25 2.51 -10.60
C ASP A 4 8.79 2.73 -10.23
N ASP A 5 8.01 3.42 -11.06
CA ASP A 5 6.58 3.66 -10.82
C ASP A 5 5.76 2.38 -10.91
N GLU A 6 6.09 1.48 -11.84
CA GLU A 6 5.48 0.15 -11.92
C GLU A 6 5.80 -0.68 -10.67
N ILE A 7 7.04 -0.63 -10.18
CA ILE A 7 7.43 -1.32 -8.94
C ILE A 7 6.71 -0.72 -7.73
N ARG A 8 6.61 0.61 -7.62
CA ARG A 8 5.85 1.26 -6.55
C ARG A 8 4.38 0.83 -6.59
N ALA A 9 3.77 0.75 -7.77
CA ALA A 9 2.41 0.27 -7.92
C ALA A 9 2.24 -1.18 -7.44
N ILE A 10 3.18 -2.08 -7.80
CA ILE A 10 3.16 -3.48 -7.35
C ILE A 10 3.33 -3.59 -5.83
N ILE A 11 4.21 -2.79 -5.23
CA ILE A 11 4.40 -2.78 -3.76
C ILE A 11 3.11 -2.34 -3.05
N ILE A 12 2.42 -1.31 -3.56
CA ILE A 12 1.12 -0.88 -3.03
C ILE A 12 0.10 -2.01 -3.16
N GLU A 13 0.00 -2.64 -4.34
CA GLU A 13 -0.93 -3.74 -4.59
C GLU A 13 -0.68 -4.91 -3.64
N ASN A 14 0.58 -5.33 -3.47
CA ASN A 14 0.96 -6.38 -2.53
C ASN A 14 0.59 -6.01 -1.09
N SER A 15 0.79 -4.75 -0.67
CA SER A 15 0.41 -4.28 0.66
C SER A 15 -1.11 -4.31 0.88
N LEU A 16 -1.89 -3.91 -0.13
CA LEU A 16 -3.35 -3.97 -0.09
C LEU A 16 -3.87 -5.41 -0.06
N ASN A 17 -3.29 -6.30 -0.86
CA ASN A 17 -3.66 -7.71 -0.91
C ASN A 17 -3.35 -8.45 0.39
N ALA A 18 -2.28 -8.04 1.09
CA ALA A 18 -1.91 -8.61 2.39
C ALA A 18 -2.76 -8.08 3.56
N TYR A 19 -3.42 -6.94 3.40
CA TYR A 19 -4.18 -6.31 4.47
C TYR A 19 -5.52 -7.01 4.72
N THR A 20 -5.73 -7.46 5.96
CA THR A 20 -7.00 -8.04 6.39
C THR A 20 -7.86 -7.03 7.14
N GLY A 21 -9.04 -6.72 6.62
CA GLY A 21 -10.03 -5.89 7.28
C GLY A 21 -10.66 -4.85 6.36
N LEU A 22 -11.44 -3.95 6.94
CA LEU A 22 -12.08 -2.86 6.23
C LEU A 22 -11.20 -1.61 6.29
N CYS A 23 -11.36 -0.75 5.28
CA CYS A 23 -10.72 0.55 5.21
C CYS A 23 -9.18 0.55 5.36
N PRO A 24 -8.44 -0.15 4.48
CA PRO A 24 -6.98 -0.05 4.47
C PRO A 24 -6.50 1.39 4.22
N CYS A 25 -7.00 2.02 3.15
CA CYS A 25 -6.53 3.31 2.69
C CYS A 25 -7.62 4.39 2.70
N PRO A 26 -7.25 5.69 2.71
CA PRO A 26 -8.23 6.78 2.74
C PRO A 26 -9.18 6.77 1.54
N TYR A 27 -8.67 6.33 0.38
CA TYR A 27 -9.44 6.22 -0.87
C TYR A 27 -10.25 4.93 -0.98
N SER A 28 -10.06 3.95 -0.08
CA SER A 28 -10.85 2.72 -0.09
C SER A 28 -12.34 3.03 0.06
N ILE A 29 -13.15 2.24 -0.63
CA ILE A 29 -14.60 2.35 -0.59
C ILE A 29 -15.14 1.22 0.29
N HIS A 30 -15.97 1.60 1.24
CA HIS A 30 -16.69 0.67 2.09
C HIS A 30 -17.89 0.07 1.33
N TRP A 31 -18.44 -1.05 1.79
CA TRP A 31 -19.50 -1.76 1.05
C TRP A 31 -20.79 -0.92 0.85
N ASP A 32 -20.97 0.11 1.68
CA ASP A 32 -22.07 1.09 1.61
C ASP A 32 -21.79 2.25 0.62
N GLY A 33 -20.69 2.18 -0.13
CA GLY A 33 -20.28 3.19 -1.11
C GLY A 33 -19.55 4.39 -0.52
N GLN A 34 -19.38 4.47 0.80
CA GLN A 34 -18.68 5.60 1.42
C GLN A 34 -17.16 5.44 1.35
N LYS A 35 -16.46 6.56 1.16
CA LYS A 35 -14.99 6.61 1.33
C LYS A 35 -14.63 6.36 2.80
N CYS A 36 -13.56 5.61 3.02
CA CYS A 36 -13.02 5.39 4.35
C CYS A 36 -12.48 6.70 4.96
N GLY A 37 -11.76 7.47 4.15
CA GLY A 37 -11.23 8.77 4.54
C GLY A 37 -10.43 8.66 5.84
N ARG A 38 -10.78 9.49 6.83
CA ARG A 38 -10.10 9.51 8.13
C ARG A 38 -10.17 8.19 8.88
N ARG A 39 -11.16 7.34 8.61
CA ARG A 39 -11.33 6.03 9.28
C ARG A 39 -10.33 4.97 8.81
N SER A 40 -9.45 5.25 7.85
CA SER A 40 -8.55 4.23 7.30
C SER A 40 -7.41 3.86 8.24
N ALA A 41 -6.94 2.61 8.16
CA ALA A 41 -5.78 2.12 8.89
C ALA A 41 -4.52 2.97 8.66
N TYR A 42 -4.33 3.46 7.43
CA TYR A 42 -3.24 4.38 7.08
C TYR A 42 -3.20 5.67 7.92
N ILE A 43 -4.36 6.23 8.30
CA ILE A 43 -4.46 7.49 9.06
C ILE A 43 -4.51 7.24 10.58
N HIS A 44 -5.08 6.12 11.00
CA HIS A 44 -5.25 5.78 12.42
C HIS A 44 -4.50 4.50 12.82
N PRO A 45 -3.17 4.45 12.67
CA PRO A 45 -2.40 3.23 12.86
C PRO A 45 -2.55 2.62 14.26
N LYS A 46 -2.82 3.43 15.29
CA LYS A 46 -3.02 2.95 16.68
C LYS A 46 -4.25 2.04 16.86
N ASN A 47 -5.22 2.09 15.94
CA ASN A 47 -6.47 1.34 16.03
C ASN A 47 -6.45 0.05 15.19
N TYR A 48 -5.36 -0.22 14.47
CA TYR A 48 -5.24 -1.34 13.55
C TYR A 48 -3.96 -2.12 13.82
N HIS A 49 -4.01 -3.44 13.63
CA HIS A 49 -2.84 -4.30 13.79
C HIS A 49 -1.87 -4.24 12.60
N GLN A 50 -2.35 -3.74 11.45
CA GLN A 50 -1.59 -3.63 10.21
C GLN A 50 -1.81 -2.24 9.62
N ILE A 51 -0.76 -1.69 9.00
CA ILE A 51 -0.80 -0.37 8.36
C ILE A 51 -0.40 -0.61 6.90
N PRO A 52 -1.35 -0.49 5.95
CA PRO A 52 -1.05 -0.71 4.54
C PRO A 52 -0.28 0.48 3.96
N ILE A 53 0.49 0.22 2.90
CA ILE A 53 1.09 1.25 2.06
C ILE A 53 0.04 1.68 1.04
N CYS A 54 -0.28 2.97 1.01
CA CYS A 54 -1.38 3.49 0.19
C CYS A 54 -0.94 4.33 -1.00
N TYR A 55 0.26 4.93 -0.95
CA TYR A 55 0.70 5.95 -1.91
C TYR A 55 2.15 5.72 -2.35
N PRO A 56 2.49 6.04 -3.61
CA PRO A 56 3.85 5.89 -4.14
C PRO A 56 4.89 6.68 -3.36
N ASP A 57 4.55 7.89 -2.91
CA ASP A 57 5.45 8.77 -2.15
C ASP A 57 5.89 8.19 -0.80
N TYR A 58 5.18 7.17 -0.30
CA TYR A 58 5.57 6.42 0.91
C TYR A 58 6.65 5.37 0.62
N ILE A 59 6.93 5.07 -0.65
CA ILE A 59 7.87 4.04 -1.08
C ILE A 59 9.17 4.71 -1.50
N SER A 60 10.22 4.49 -0.70
CA SER A 60 11.56 4.98 -1.00
C SER A 60 12.20 4.22 -2.15
N ASP A 61 13.24 4.81 -2.75
CA ASP A 61 14.03 4.16 -3.80
C ASP A 61 14.73 2.89 -3.28
N GLU A 62 15.04 2.82 -1.97
CA GLU A 62 15.57 1.62 -1.32
C GLU A 62 14.56 0.48 -1.32
N MET A 63 13.27 0.77 -1.12
CA MET A 63 12.22 -0.25 -1.22
C MET A 63 12.08 -0.75 -2.66
N VAL A 64 12.20 0.14 -3.65
CA VAL A 64 12.19 -0.23 -5.08
C VAL A 64 13.39 -1.12 -5.40
N GLN A 65 14.59 -0.76 -4.94
CA GLN A 65 15.79 -1.57 -5.17
C GLN A 65 15.68 -2.94 -4.49
N SER A 66 15.22 -2.96 -3.23
CA SER A 66 14.97 -4.20 -2.49
C SER A 66 13.99 -5.13 -3.22
N PHE A 67 12.96 -4.56 -3.84
CA PHE A 67 12.03 -5.32 -4.67
C PHE A 67 12.72 -5.90 -5.91
N ARG A 68 13.57 -5.13 -6.60
CA ARG A 68 14.33 -5.63 -7.76
C ARG A 68 15.22 -6.80 -7.38
N ASP A 69 15.93 -6.69 -6.27
CA ASP A 69 16.87 -7.72 -5.80
C ASP A 69 16.12 -9.01 -5.40
N LEU A 70 15.02 -8.88 -4.65
CA LEU A 70 14.19 -10.01 -4.21
C LEU A 70 13.58 -10.79 -5.38
N HIS A 71 13.24 -10.08 -6.47
CA HIS A 71 12.61 -10.66 -7.65
C HIS A 71 13.58 -10.94 -8.81
N HIS A 72 14.89 -10.77 -8.59
CA HIS A 72 15.94 -10.96 -9.61
C HIS A 72 15.70 -10.14 -10.89
N LEU A 73 15.29 -8.87 -10.71
CA LEU A 73 15.02 -7.90 -11.77
C LEU A 73 16.15 -6.87 -11.96
N SER A 74 17.31 -7.12 -11.35
CA SER A 74 18.50 -6.29 -11.44
C SER A 74 19.26 -6.44 -12.75
#